data_AF-A0A445BNU0-F1
#
_entry.id   AF-A0A445BNU0-F1
#
_cell.length_a   1.000
_cell.length_b   1.000
_cell.length_c   1.000
_cell.angle_alpha   90.00
_cell.angle_beta   90.00
_cell.angle_gamma   90.00
#
_symmetry.space_group_name_H-M   'P 1'
#
loop_
_entity.id
_entity.type
_entity.pdbx_description
1 polymer ?
#
loop_
_entity_poly.entity_id
_entity_poly.type
_entity_poly.pdbx_seq_one_letter_code
_entity_poly.pdbx_strand_id
1 'polypeptide(L)'
;MLHHSHPYCPDQALMFKQHMELSMSVHRTIENNEEASIRPSKTFQSFVAAIGGHHELIFIEKDVRNYITREVRSVLEQEDAKEFGKYLLIMKENNHNFFFELELEDDQSIKLAFWADAKSRAACEYFGDVISFDTTYNTNRYNMVCGSFIGVNHHSQ
;
A
#
# COMPACT_ATOMS: atom_id res chain seq x y z
N MET A 1 28.42 -19.39 42.84
CA MET A 1 27.21 -18.74 43.38
C MET A 1 27.23 -17.29 42.92
N LEU A 2 26.40 -16.92 41.94
CA LEU A 2 26.25 -15.53 41.54
C LEU A 2 24.99 -14.99 42.22
N HIS A 3 25.19 -13.99 43.07
CA HIS A 3 24.16 -13.35 43.88
C HIS A 3 23.46 -12.30 43.02
N HIS A 4 22.18 -12.51 42.72
CA HIS A 4 21.36 -11.54 42.00
C HIS A 4 20.67 -10.61 43.01
N SER A 5 20.99 -9.31 42.97
CA SER A 5 20.49 -8.30 43.91
C SER A 5 19.29 -7.50 43.37
N HIS A 6 18.49 -8.05 42.47
CA HIS A 6 17.23 -7.44 42.06
C HIS A 6 16.17 -8.50 41.80
N PRO A 7 14.91 -8.30 42.23
CA PRO A 7 13.82 -9.18 41.83
C PRO A 7 13.74 -9.23 40.31
N TYR A 8 13.94 -10.41 39.73
CA TYR A 8 13.61 -10.69 38.35
C TYR A 8 12.09 -10.62 38.24
N CYS A 9 11.59 -9.52 37.65
CA CYS A 9 10.16 -9.30 37.48
C CYS A 9 9.68 -10.12 36.25
N PRO A 10 8.86 -11.17 36.43
CA PRO A 10 8.42 -12.03 35.32
C PRO A 10 7.46 -11.32 34.35
N ASP A 11 6.97 -10.14 34.73
CA ASP A 11 5.89 -9.42 34.05
C ASP A 11 6.30 -8.89 32.67
N GLN A 12 7.59 -8.69 32.42
CA GLN A 12 8.06 -8.15 31.14
C GLN A 12 8.16 -9.21 30.04
N ALA A 13 8.25 -10.49 30.40
CA ALA A 13 8.43 -11.58 29.42
C ALA A 13 7.10 -12.14 28.90
N LEU A 14 6.00 -12.01 29.67
CA LEU A 14 4.64 -12.42 29.26
C LEU A 14 3.91 -11.39 28.40
N MET A 15 4.39 -10.13 28.37
CA MET A 15 3.78 -9.04 27.60
C MET A 15 3.95 -9.17 26.07
N PHE A 16 4.78 -10.08 25.57
CA PHE A 16 5.34 -9.93 24.21
C PHE A 16 4.67 -10.70 23.06
N LYS A 17 3.74 -11.64 23.30
CA LYS A 17 3.12 -12.37 22.16
C LYS A 17 1.63 -12.66 22.26
N GLN A 18 1.04 -12.76 23.46
CA GLN A 18 -0.37 -13.15 23.61
C GLN A 18 -1.31 -11.97 23.90
N HIS A 19 -0.79 -10.82 24.33
CA HIS A 19 -1.56 -9.59 24.60
C HIS A 19 -1.66 -8.62 23.40
N MET A 20 -1.24 -9.08 22.22
CA MET A 20 -1.20 -8.34 20.94
C MET A 20 -2.50 -8.45 20.13
N GLU A 21 -3.56 -9.05 20.67
CA GLU A 21 -4.90 -8.92 20.10
C GLU A 21 -5.48 -7.59 20.57
N LEU A 22 -5.26 -6.52 19.79
CA LEU A 22 -6.09 -5.33 19.93
C LEU A 22 -7.56 -5.81 19.80
N SER A 23 -8.43 -5.36 20.70
CA SER A 23 -9.84 -5.70 20.61
C SER A 23 -10.37 -5.34 19.21
N MET A 24 -11.29 -6.15 18.67
CA MET A 24 -12.00 -5.85 17.42
C MET A 24 -12.54 -4.41 17.37
N SER A 25 -12.91 -3.84 18.51
CA SER A 25 -13.36 -2.44 18.62
C SER A 25 -12.25 -1.41 18.35
N VAL A 26 -11.02 -1.70 18.75
CA VAL A 26 -9.84 -0.87 18.50
C VAL A 26 -9.47 -0.93 17.02
N HIS A 27 -9.40 -2.13 16.44
CA HIS A 27 -9.14 -2.33 15.01
C HIS A 27 -10.13 -1.57 14.14
N ARG A 28 -11.44 -1.74 14.38
CA ARG A 28 -12.50 -1.04 13.64
C ARG A 28 -12.38 0.49 13.76
N THR A 29 -11.99 0.98 14.93
CA THR A 29 -11.81 2.43 15.14
C THR A 29 -10.60 2.94 14.35
N ILE A 30 -9.51 2.17 14.29
CA ILE A 30 -8.34 2.53 13.48
C ILE A 30 -8.70 2.54 11.99
N GLU A 31 -9.42 1.53 11.51
CA GLU A 31 -9.88 1.41 10.12
C GLU A 31 -10.78 2.58 9.71
N ASN A 32 -11.85 2.86 10.48
CA ASN A 32 -12.75 3.97 10.21
C ASN A 32 -12.02 5.32 10.19
N ASN A 33 -11.02 5.50 11.05
CA ASN A 33 -10.24 6.72 11.11
C ASN A 33 -9.26 6.84 9.93
N GLU A 34 -8.68 5.73 9.46
CA GLU A 34 -7.86 5.72 8.23
C GLU A 34 -8.73 6.05 7.01
N GLU A 35 -9.93 5.47 6.91
CA GLU A 35 -10.91 5.79 5.86
C GLU A 35 -11.27 7.28 5.88
N ALA A 36 -11.46 7.87 7.07
CA ALA A 36 -11.68 9.30 7.26
C ALA A 36 -10.41 10.16 7.10
N SER A 37 -9.26 9.57 6.71
CA SER A 37 -7.97 10.25 6.57
C SER A 37 -7.49 10.98 7.84
N ILE A 38 -7.88 10.47 9.01
CA ILE A 38 -7.46 10.99 10.30
C ILE A 38 -6.03 10.53 10.58
N ARG A 39 -5.17 11.48 10.98
CA ARG A 39 -3.77 11.19 11.25
C ARG A 39 -3.64 10.10 12.34
N PRO A 40 -2.73 9.11 12.18
CA PRO A 40 -2.52 8.05 13.18
C PRO A 40 -2.24 8.57 14.60
N SER A 41 -1.56 9.72 14.71
CA SER A 41 -1.30 10.38 16.00
C SER A 41 -2.58 10.88 16.68
N LYS A 42 -3.57 11.35 15.89
CA LYS A 42 -4.88 11.77 16.39
C LYS A 42 -5.75 10.57 16.78
N THR A 43 -5.69 9.50 15.99
CA THR A 43 -6.32 8.22 16.34
C THR A 43 -5.77 7.70 17.67
N PHE A 44 -4.45 7.67 17.85
CA PHE A 44 -3.84 7.27 19.13
C PHE A 44 -4.24 8.18 20.29
N GLN A 45 -4.22 9.51 20.11
CA GLN A 45 -4.66 10.47 21.14
C GLN A 45 -6.11 10.25 21.55
N SER A 46 -6.99 9.85 20.63
CA SER A 46 -8.39 9.54 20.97
C SER A 46 -8.51 8.33 21.91
N PHE A 47 -7.68 7.30 21.72
CA PHE A 47 -7.64 6.15 22.64
C PHE A 47 -7.07 6.54 24.02
N VAL A 48 -6.02 7.37 24.06
CA VAL A 48 -5.46 7.90 25.32
C VAL A 48 -6.53 8.67 26.09
N ALA A 49 -7.26 9.54 25.40
CA ALA A 49 -8.31 10.36 26.01
C ALA A 49 -9.51 9.51 26.49
N ALA A 50 -9.87 8.46 25.75
CA ALA A 50 -10.99 7.59 26.10
C ALA A 50 -10.71 6.69 27.31
N ILE A 51 -9.46 6.24 27.46
CA ILE A 51 -9.08 5.32 28.53
C ILE A 51 -8.69 6.07 29.82
N GLY A 52 -8.09 7.26 29.71
CA GLY A 52 -7.77 8.11 30.87
C GLY A 52 -6.27 8.38 31.04
N GLY A 53 -5.43 7.85 30.16
CA GLY A 53 -4.00 8.14 30.14
C GLY A 53 -3.18 7.14 29.34
N HIS A 54 -1.90 7.46 29.15
CA HIS A 54 -0.97 6.61 28.42
C HIS A 54 -0.63 5.31 29.15
N HIS A 55 -0.61 5.31 30.49
CA HIS A 55 -0.20 4.16 31.31
C HIS A 55 -1.23 3.03 31.32
N GLU A 56 -2.46 3.31 30.89
CA GLU A 56 -3.57 2.35 30.85
C GLU A 56 -3.74 1.71 29.45
N LEU A 57 -3.02 2.22 28.45
CA LEU A 57 -3.01 1.65 27.11
C LEU A 57 -2.01 0.49 27.02
N ILE A 58 -2.47 -0.60 26.41
CA ILE A 58 -1.65 -1.79 26.14
C ILE A 58 -0.85 -1.69 24.84
N PHE A 59 -0.91 -0.56 24.13
CA PHE A 59 -0.23 -0.32 22.86
C PHE A 59 0.22 1.13 22.73
N ILE A 60 1.17 1.39 21.84
CA ILE A 60 1.73 2.72 21.57
C ILE A 60 1.34 3.23 20.19
N GLU A 61 1.56 4.52 19.92
CA GLU A 61 1.26 5.13 18.62
C GLU A 61 1.91 4.38 17.45
N LYS A 62 3.10 3.82 17.66
CA LYS A 62 3.81 3.01 16.66
C LYS A 62 2.99 1.79 16.23
N ASP A 63 2.24 1.18 17.14
CA ASP A 63 1.43 -0.01 16.84
C ASP A 63 0.25 0.36 15.96
N VAL A 64 -0.38 1.52 16.19
CA VAL A 64 -1.43 2.07 15.30
C VAL A 64 -0.87 2.30 13.89
N ARG A 65 0.31 2.93 13.78
CA ARG A 65 0.96 3.17 12.49
C ARG A 65 1.31 1.86 11.77
N ASN A 66 1.84 0.88 12.51
CA ASN A 66 2.18 -0.43 11.97
C ASN A 66 0.93 -1.17 11.48
N TYR A 67 -0.17 -1.14 12.24
CA TYR A 67 -1.44 -1.76 11.87
C TYR A 67 -2.01 -1.13 10.59
N ILE A 68 -2.07 0.20 10.51
CA ILE A 68 -2.53 0.92 9.32
C ILE A 68 -1.70 0.51 8.10
N THR A 69 -0.36 0.51 8.24
CA THR A 69 0.53 0.20 7.12
C THR A 69 0.40 -1.25 6.67
N ARG A 70 0.35 -2.20 7.61
CA ARG A 70 0.46 -3.63 7.30
C ARG A 70 -0.87 -4.31 7.03
N GLU A 71 -1.94 -3.89 7.69
CA GLU A 71 -3.24 -4.58 7.64
C GLU A 71 -4.27 -3.78 6.84
N VAL A 72 -4.31 -2.45 7.00
CA VAL A 72 -5.34 -1.62 6.33
C VAL A 72 -4.92 -1.29 4.91
N ARG A 73 -3.73 -0.72 4.74
CA ARG A 73 -3.25 -0.29 3.42
C ARG A 73 -2.95 -1.46 2.49
N SER A 74 -2.39 -2.55 3.00
CA SER A 74 -2.14 -3.75 2.19
C SER A 74 -3.42 -4.31 1.57
N VAL A 75 -4.51 -4.38 2.32
CA VAL A 75 -5.81 -4.84 1.80
C VAL A 75 -6.34 -3.88 0.73
N LEU A 76 -6.27 -2.57 0.97
CA LEU A 76 -6.68 -1.57 -0.02
C LEU A 76 -5.85 -1.66 -1.30
N GLU A 77 -4.53 -1.86 -1.19
CA GLU A 77 -3.64 -2.03 -2.33
C GLU A 77 -3.99 -3.29 -3.15
N GLN A 78 -4.38 -4.39 -2.49
CA GLN A 78 -4.86 -5.60 -3.17
C GLN A 78 -6.22 -5.40 -3.87
N GLU A 79 -7.13 -4.65 -3.25
CA GLU A 79 -8.42 -4.32 -3.87
C GLU A 79 -8.24 -3.42 -5.09
N ASP A 80 -7.39 -2.40 -4.97
CA ASP A 80 -7.01 -1.52 -6.07
C ASP A 80 -6.36 -2.31 -7.22
N ALA A 81 -5.45 -3.25 -6.90
CA ALA A 81 -4.80 -4.10 -7.89
C ALA A 81 -5.80 -4.96 -8.66
N LYS A 82 -6.79 -5.53 -7.97
CA LYS A 82 -7.87 -6.31 -8.59
C LYS A 82 -8.72 -5.45 -9.51
N GLU A 83 -9.11 -4.25 -9.08
CA GLU A 83 -9.94 -3.35 -9.89
C GLU A 83 -9.17 -2.84 -11.11
N PHE A 84 -7.89 -2.54 -10.96
CA PHE A 84 -7.02 -2.18 -12.07
C PHE A 84 -6.89 -3.32 -13.09
N GLY A 85 -6.72 -4.57 -12.63
CA GLY A 85 -6.70 -5.75 -13.51
C GLY A 85 -8.01 -5.93 -14.28
N LYS A 86 -9.16 -5.76 -13.63
CA LYS A 86 -10.48 -5.79 -14.31
C LYS A 86 -10.59 -4.69 -15.36
N TYR A 87 -10.13 -3.49 -15.06
CA TYR A 87 -10.12 -2.39 -16.02
C TYR A 87 -9.32 -2.75 -17.28
N LEU A 88 -8.11 -3.30 -17.13
CA LEU A 88 -7.28 -3.73 -18.26
C LEU A 88 -7.94 -4.83 -19.10
N LEU A 89 -8.62 -5.78 -18.44
CA LEU A 89 -9.41 -6.82 -19.12
C LEU A 89 -10.55 -6.21 -19.94
N ILE A 90 -11.33 -5.29 -19.37
CA ILE A 90 -12.42 -4.61 -20.07
C ILE A 90 -11.87 -3.85 -21.30
N MET A 91 -10.73 -3.16 -21.16
CA MET A 91 -10.08 -2.47 -22.28
C MET A 91 -9.66 -3.42 -23.39
N LYS A 92 -9.17 -4.62 -23.04
CA LYS A 92 -8.80 -5.67 -23.99
C LYS A 92 -10.01 -6.29 -24.70
N GLU A 93 -11.11 -6.50 -23.99
CA GLU A 93 -12.36 -7.02 -24.57
C GLU A 93 -12.98 -6.02 -25.53
N ASN A 94 -12.96 -4.73 -25.19
CA ASN A 94 -13.49 -3.66 -26.04
C ASN A 94 -12.63 -3.40 -27.28
N ASN A 95 -11.33 -3.74 -27.23
CA ASN A 95 -10.42 -3.53 -28.34
C ASN A 95 -9.33 -4.61 -28.40
N HIS A 96 -9.46 -5.54 -29.34
CA HIS A 96 -8.48 -6.62 -29.52
C HIS A 96 -7.04 -6.13 -29.78
N ASN A 97 -6.87 -4.91 -30.29
CA ASN A 97 -5.56 -4.31 -30.52
C ASN A 97 -4.96 -3.67 -29.25
N PHE A 98 -5.73 -3.47 -28.17
CA PHE A 98 -5.18 -3.13 -26.87
C PHE A 98 -4.24 -4.26 -26.37
N PHE A 99 -3.17 -3.91 -25.67
CA PHE A 99 -2.25 -4.87 -25.05
C PHE A 99 -2.05 -4.50 -23.58
N PHE A 100 -1.95 -5.51 -22.73
CA PHE A 100 -1.45 -5.33 -21.38
C PHE A 100 -0.76 -6.58 -20.87
N GLU A 101 0.09 -6.38 -19.88
CA GLU A 101 0.73 -7.40 -19.07
C GLU A 101 0.69 -6.92 -17.62
N LEU A 102 0.24 -7.79 -16.72
CA LEU A 102 0.09 -7.50 -15.30
C LEU A 102 0.68 -8.66 -14.50
N GLU A 103 1.69 -8.35 -13.69
CA GLU A 103 2.31 -9.28 -12.75
C GLU A 103 2.01 -8.80 -11.33
N LEU A 104 1.55 -9.72 -10.49
CA LEU A 104 1.29 -9.49 -9.07
C LEU A 104 2.38 -10.16 -8.23
N GLU A 105 2.68 -9.58 -7.07
CA GLU A 105 3.48 -10.21 -6.03
C GLU A 105 2.68 -11.32 -5.32
N ASP A 106 3.35 -12.10 -4.47
CA ASP A 106 2.73 -13.15 -3.63
C ASP A 106 1.61 -12.59 -2.74
N ASP A 107 1.74 -11.35 -2.28
CA ASP A 107 0.75 -10.64 -1.45
C ASP A 107 -0.38 -9.98 -2.27
N GLN A 108 -0.45 -10.26 -3.59
CA GLN A 108 -1.43 -9.71 -4.53
C GLN A 108 -1.28 -8.20 -4.81
N SER A 109 -0.23 -7.54 -4.34
CA SER A 109 0.12 -6.18 -4.79
C SER A 109 0.66 -6.20 -6.23
N ILE A 110 0.63 -5.05 -6.92
CA ILE A 110 1.14 -4.97 -8.30
C ILE A 110 2.66 -4.94 -8.29
N LYS A 111 3.28 -5.94 -8.91
CA LYS A 111 4.73 -5.98 -9.17
C LYS A 111 5.09 -5.21 -10.44
N LEU A 112 4.37 -5.48 -11.52
CA LEU A 112 4.59 -4.89 -12.82
C LEU A 112 3.25 -4.70 -13.52
N ALA A 113 3.06 -3.53 -14.12
CA ALA A 113 1.96 -3.27 -15.02
C ALA A 113 2.48 -2.58 -16.28
N PHE A 114 2.15 -3.14 -17.44
CA PHE A 114 2.40 -2.53 -18.74
C PHE A 114 1.13 -2.58 -19.56
N TRP A 115 0.81 -1.50 -20.27
CA TRP A 115 -0.29 -1.48 -21.22
C TRP A 115 -0.02 -0.52 -22.37
N ALA A 116 -0.61 -0.82 -23.52
CA ALA A 116 -0.56 0.03 -24.70
C ALA A 116 -1.89 -0.04 -25.44
N ASP A 117 -2.48 1.13 -25.73
CA ASP A 117 -3.69 1.20 -26.53
C ASP A 117 -3.41 0.93 -28.01
N ALA A 118 -4.47 0.66 -28.77
CA ALA A 118 -4.37 0.32 -30.18
C ALA A 118 -3.71 1.45 -31.01
N LYS A 119 -3.93 2.71 -30.63
CA LYS A 119 -3.37 3.87 -31.34
C LYS A 119 -1.87 3.94 -31.13
N SER A 120 -1.42 3.76 -29.90
CA SER A 120 -0.01 3.76 -29.50
C SER A 120 0.74 2.62 -30.19
N ARG A 121 0.14 1.44 -30.26
CA ARG A 121 0.70 0.30 -30.99
C ARG A 121 0.78 0.53 -32.49
N ALA A 122 -0.30 1.02 -33.10
CA ALA A 122 -0.31 1.34 -34.53
C ALA A 122 0.70 2.45 -34.88
N ALA A 123 0.85 3.46 -34.02
CA ALA A 123 1.86 4.48 -34.19
C ALA A 123 3.29 3.90 -34.10
N CYS A 124 3.55 3.02 -33.13
CA CYS A 124 4.84 2.34 -33.02
C CYS A 124 5.16 1.49 -34.26
N GLU A 125 4.19 0.75 -34.79
CA GLU A 125 4.35 -0.05 -36.02
C GLU A 125 4.57 0.82 -37.26
N TYR A 126 3.84 1.93 -37.39
CA TYR A 126 3.89 2.79 -38.57
C TYR A 126 5.16 3.64 -38.63
N PHE A 127 5.52 4.29 -37.51
CA PHE A 127 6.63 5.24 -37.48
C PHE A 127 7.97 4.56 -37.19
N GLY A 128 7.98 3.41 -36.49
CA GLY A 128 9.22 2.76 -36.04
C GLY A 128 10.10 3.67 -35.16
N ASP A 129 9.55 4.79 -34.67
CA ASP A 129 10.29 5.90 -34.08
C ASP A 129 10.52 5.71 -32.57
N VAL A 130 11.56 6.40 -32.10
CA VAL A 130 12.16 6.33 -30.77
C VAL A 130 11.12 6.43 -29.65
N ILE A 131 11.06 5.38 -28.84
CA ILE A 131 10.34 5.38 -27.57
C ILE A 131 11.15 6.24 -26.59
N SER A 132 10.65 7.43 -26.24
CA SER A 132 11.22 8.22 -25.14
C SER A 132 10.65 7.71 -23.83
N PHE A 133 11.53 7.29 -22.92
CA PHE A 133 11.17 6.84 -21.58
C PHE A 133 11.29 8.02 -20.61
N ASP A 134 10.16 8.52 -20.14
CA ASP A 134 10.14 9.54 -19.12
C ASP A 134 9.93 8.91 -17.75
N THR A 135 10.99 8.89 -16.91
CA THR A 135 10.92 8.45 -15.50
C THR A 135 10.69 9.60 -14.53
N THR A 136 10.25 10.77 -15.00
CA THR A 136 10.09 11.95 -14.14
C THR A 136 9.07 11.73 -13.01
N TYR A 137 8.19 10.72 -13.13
CA TYR A 137 7.31 10.29 -12.04
C TYR A 137 8.02 9.34 -11.07
N ASN A 138 8.64 9.95 -10.05
CA ASN A 138 9.02 9.25 -8.82
C ASN A 138 7.81 8.53 -8.20
N THR A 139 8.10 7.37 -7.61
CA THR A 139 7.22 6.43 -6.88
C THR A 139 5.82 6.97 -6.53
N ASN A 140 4.79 6.36 -7.12
CA ASN A 140 3.39 6.67 -6.77
C ASN A 140 3.05 6.20 -5.33
N ARG A 141 1.77 6.34 -4.91
CA ARG A 141 1.33 5.93 -3.55
C ARG A 141 1.60 4.46 -3.19
N TYR A 142 1.85 3.62 -4.19
CA TYR A 142 2.18 2.20 -4.09
C TYR A 142 3.68 1.92 -4.13
N ASN A 143 4.50 2.97 -4.02
CA ASN A 143 5.95 2.88 -4.13
C ASN A 143 6.45 2.31 -5.47
N MET A 144 5.61 2.36 -6.52
CA MET A 144 5.93 1.87 -7.85
C MET A 144 6.50 2.99 -8.73
N VAL A 145 7.57 2.68 -9.47
CA VAL A 145 8.09 3.56 -10.51
C VAL A 145 7.10 3.58 -11.68
N CYS A 146 6.60 4.75 -12.03
CA CYS A 146 5.73 4.94 -13.19
C CYS A 146 6.56 5.56 -14.31
N GLY A 147 6.80 4.81 -15.37
CA GLY A 147 7.41 5.32 -16.60
C GLY A 147 6.34 5.44 -17.68
N SER A 148 6.24 6.61 -18.33
CA SER A 148 5.40 6.77 -19.50
C SER A 148 6.25 6.65 -20.77
N PHE A 149 5.66 6.02 -21.79
CA PHE A 149 6.21 5.99 -23.13
C PHE A 149 5.43 6.96 -23.98
N ILE A 150 6.11 7.96 -24.53
CA ILE A 150 5.50 8.93 -25.45
C ILE A 150 6.18 8.75 -26.80
N GLY A 151 5.38 8.45 -27.83
CA GLY A 151 5.86 8.45 -29.21
C GLY A 151 6.05 9.89 -29.67
N VAL A 152 7.26 10.23 -30.09
CA VAL A 152 7.58 11.50 -30.75
C VAL A 152 7.63 11.26 -32.25
N ASN A 153 6.88 12.05 -33.02
CA ASN A 153 6.98 12.00 -34.48
C ASN A 153 8.24 12.74 -34.99
N HIS A 154 8.51 12.65 -36.30
CA HIS A 154 9.62 13.34 -36.99
C HIS A 154 9.67 14.87 -36.80
N HIS A 155 8.63 15.48 -36.22
CA HIS A 155 8.55 16.91 -35.90
C HIS A 155 8.66 17.20 -34.40
N SER A 156 9.00 16.20 -33.57
CA SER A 156 9.11 16.32 -32.10
C SER A 156 7.82 16.83 -31.43
N GLN A 157 6.66 16.48 -31.98
CA GLN A 157 5.33 16.78 -31.41
C GLN A 157 4.71 15.53 -30.79
#